data_AF-A0A953SUQ7-F1
#
_entry.id   AF-A0A953SUQ7-F1
#
_cell.length_a   1.000
_cell.length_b   1.000
_cell.length_c   1.000
_cell.angle_alpha   90.00
_cell.angle_beta   90.00
_cell.angle_gamma   90.00
#
_symmetry.space_group_name_H-M   'P 1'
#
loop_
_entity.id
_entity.type
_entity.pdbx_description
1 polymer ?
#
loop_
_entity_poly.entity_id
_entity_poly.type
_entity_poly.pdbx_seq_one_letter_code
_entity_poly.pdbx_strand_id
1 'polypeptide(L)'
;ALVKELKKTGFKIVYLTGKMMKNVSEKLSSVKNNEVKHFKSRAALKNLLSTIDLMDSVVLVKGSRGMKMEEFVKVLMEREK
;
A
#
# COMPACT_ATOMS: atom_id res chain seq x y z
N ALA A 1 7.82 12.52 9.37
CA ALA A 1 6.73 13.13 8.58
C ALA A 1 5.68 12.09 8.17
N LEU A 2 5.97 11.17 7.22
CA LEU A 2 4.97 10.24 6.67
C LEU A 2 4.23 9.38 7.72
N VAL A 3 4.96 8.72 8.63
CA VAL A 3 4.34 7.90 9.70
C VAL A 3 3.36 8.70 10.54
N LYS A 4 3.68 9.96 10.85
CA LYS A 4 2.81 10.84 11.66
C LYS A 4 1.49 11.12 10.93
N GLU A 5 1.56 11.35 9.62
CA GLU A 5 0.37 11.59 8.82
C GLU A 5 -0.46 10.30 8.64
N LEU A 6 0.19 9.17 8.35
CA LEU A 6 -0.51 7.88 8.24
C LEU A 6 -1.20 7.44 9.55
N LYS A 7 -0.71 7.88 10.71
CA LYS A 7 -1.34 7.66 12.02
C LYS A 7 -2.59 8.51 12.25
N LYS A 8 -2.68 9.68 11.61
CA LYS A 8 -3.84 10.58 11.71
C LYS A 8 -4.92 10.23 10.70
N THR A 9 -4.53 9.64 9.57
CA THR A 9 -5.47 9.22 8.53
C THR A 9 -6.22 7.96 8.97
N GLY A 10 -7.50 7.89 8.66
CA GLY A 10 -8.34 6.71 8.90
C GLY A 10 -8.17 5.58 7.87
N PHE A 11 -6.98 5.40 7.29
CA PHE A 11 -6.74 4.30 6.33
C PHE A 11 -6.82 2.96 7.05
N LYS A 12 -7.82 2.14 6.71
CA LYS A 12 -7.99 0.80 7.30
C LYS A 12 -6.87 -0.16 6.91
N ILE A 13 -6.39 -0.08 5.67
CA ILE A 13 -5.39 -1.00 5.12
C ILE A 13 -4.28 -0.18 4.44
N VAL A 14 -3.02 -0.50 4.76
CA VAL A 14 -1.84 0.16 4.21
C VAL A 14 -0.85 -0.89 3.70
N TYR A 15 -0.69 -0.96 2.39
CA TYR A 15 0.32 -1.78 1.74
C TYR A 15 1.55 -0.97 1.38
N LEU A 16 2.71 -1.48 1.77
CA LEU A 16 3.99 -0.80 1.65
C LEU A 16 4.96 -1.66 0.82
N THR A 17 5.78 -1.02 -0.01
CA THR A 17 6.84 -1.72 -0.76
C THR A 17 8.10 -0.86 -0.87
N GLY A 18 9.25 -1.50 -1.07
CA GLY A 18 10.55 -0.85 -1.14
C GLY A 18 11.35 -0.94 0.16
N LYS A 19 12.68 -0.86 0.04
CA LYS A 19 13.64 -1.15 1.11
C LYS A 19 13.40 -0.31 2.37
N MET A 20 13.22 1.00 2.21
CA MET A 20 13.03 1.93 3.33
C MET A 20 11.63 1.89 3.95
N MET A 21 10.65 1.28 3.26
CA MET A 21 9.28 1.21 3.77
C MET A 21 9.10 0.13 4.85
N LYS A 22 10.07 -0.78 5.02
CA LYS A 22 10.09 -1.70 6.16
C LYS A 22 10.05 -0.95 7.49
N ASN A 23 10.88 0.08 7.62
CA ASN A 23 10.96 0.92 8.82
C ASN A 23 9.65 1.69 9.08
N VAL A 24 8.90 2.03 8.01
CA VAL A 24 7.58 2.66 8.11
C VAL A 24 6.57 1.65 8.64
N SER A 25 6.57 0.43 8.10
CA SER A 25 5.71 -0.67 8.56
C SER A 25 5.90 -0.97 10.05
N GLU A 26 7.15 -1.10 10.51
CA GLU A 26 7.48 -1.36 11.93
C GLU A 26 7.01 -0.24 12.86
N LYS A 27 7.03 1.01 12.39
CA LYS A 27 6.55 2.15 13.18
C LYS A 27 5.02 2.29 13.18
N LEU A 28 4.35 1.73 12.17
CA LEU A 28 2.89 1.76 12.03
C LEU A 28 2.20 0.51 12.61
N SER A 29 2.90 -0.62 12.75
CA SER A 29 2.33 -1.83 13.37
C SER A 29 1.92 -1.65 14.84
N SER A 30 2.37 -0.56 15.47
CA SER A 30 1.93 -0.14 16.81
C SER A 30 0.56 0.56 16.85
N VAL A 31 -0.07 0.79 15.69
CA VAL A 31 -1.34 1.51 15.57
C VAL A 31 -2.48 0.50 15.53
N LYS A 32 -3.39 0.57 16.51
CA LYS A 32 -4.45 -0.44 16.72
C LYS A 32 -5.46 -0.58 15.58
N ASN A 33 -5.64 0.43 14.73
CA ASN A 33 -6.80 0.51 13.84
C ASN A 33 -6.49 0.29 12.35
N ASN A 34 -5.24 -0.02 12.00
CA ASN A 34 -4.82 -0.17 10.61
C ASN A 34 -4.15 -1.54 10.39
N GLU A 35 -4.57 -2.26 9.37
CA GLU A 35 -3.79 -3.39 8.84
C GLU A 35 -2.62 -2.82 8.03
N VAL A 36 -1.39 -3.15 8.42
CA VAL A 36 -0.18 -2.65 7.74
C VAL A 36 0.68 -3.82 7.30
N LYS A 37 0.94 -3.92 5.99
CA LYS A 37 1.73 -5.02 5.43
C LYS A 37 2.81 -4.50 4.49
N HIS A 38 4.05 -4.89 4.77
CA HIS A 38 5.20 -4.62 3.90
C HIS A 38 5.48 -5.79 2.97
N PHE A 39 5.60 -5.50 1.68
CA PHE A 39 5.94 -6.44 0.63
C PHE A 39 7.40 -6.27 0.22
N LYS A 40 8.18 -7.35 0.41
CA LYS A 40 9.60 -7.39 0.03
C LYS A 40 9.79 -7.39 -1.50
N SER A 41 8.83 -7.91 -2.26
CA SER A 41 8.88 -7.96 -3.72
C SER A 41 7.69 -7.23 -4.35
N ARG A 42 7.94 -6.59 -5.49
CA ARG A 42 6.88 -5.94 -6.28
C ARG A 42 5.87 -6.97 -6.80
N ALA A 43 6.35 -8.16 -7.20
CA ALA A 43 5.51 -9.25 -7.68
C ALA A 43 4.49 -9.70 -6.62
N ALA A 44 4.91 -9.85 -5.36
CA ALA A 44 3.98 -10.24 -4.29
C ALA A 44 2.89 -9.19 -4.05
N LEU A 45 3.23 -7.90 -4.15
CA LEU A 45 2.22 -6.84 -4.07
C LEU A 45 1.29 -6.86 -5.29
N LYS A 46 1.81 -7.03 -6.52
CA LYS A 46 0.97 -7.13 -7.73
C LYS A 46 -0.02 -8.30 -7.64
N ASN A 47 0.44 -9.48 -7.21
CA ASN A 47 -0.40 -10.66 -7.06
C ASN A 47 -1.51 -10.48 -6.02
N LEU A 48 -1.23 -9.75 -4.93
CA LEU A 48 -2.27 -9.39 -3.97
C LEU A 48 -3.26 -8.41 -4.62
N LEU A 49 -2.76 -7.35 -5.25
CA LEU A 49 -3.61 -6.31 -5.85
C LEU A 49 -4.48 -6.86 -6.98
N SER A 50 -4.10 -7.94 -7.67
CA SER A 50 -4.92 -8.58 -8.71
C SER A 50 -6.12 -9.35 -8.15
N THR A 51 -6.12 -9.73 -6.87
CA THR A 51 -7.13 -10.63 -6.29
C THR A 51 -7.85 -10.08 -5.06
N ILE A 52 -7.34 -9.02 -4.44
CA ILE A 52 -7.91 -8.44 -3.23
C ILE A 52 -9.31 -7.88 -3.48
N ASP A 53 -10.25 -8.11 -2.57
CA ASP A 53 -11.57 -7.46 -2.62
C ASP A 53 -11.44 -5.95 -2.36
N LEU A 54 -12.00 -5.15 -3.26
CA LEU A 54 -11.98 -3.68 -3.21
C LEU A 54 -13.39 -3.08 -3.25
N MET A 55 -14.43 -3.88 -3.03
CA MET A 55 -15.80 -3.39 -2.97
C MET A 55 -15.91 -2.25 -1.93
N ASP A 56 -16.60 -1.17 -2.32
CA ASP A 56 -16.82 0.03 -1.51
C ASP A 56 -15.54 0.67 -0.91
N SER A 57 -14.41 0.52 -1.61
CA SER A 57 -13.11 1.04 -1.14
C SER A 57 -12.59 2.18 -2.00
N VAL A 58 -11.93 3.15 -1.35
CA VAL A 58 -11.15 4.19 -2.04
C VAL A 58 -9.67 3.83 -1.97
N VAL A 59 -9.04 3.67 -3.12
CA VAL A 59 -7.62 3.28 -3.22
C VAL A 59 -6.75 4.48 -3.61
N LEU A 60 -5.69 4.73 -2.83
CA LEU A 60 -4.68 5.73 -3.13
C LEU A 60 -3.32 5.06 -3.38
N VAL A 61 -2.80 5.21 -4.59
CA VAL A 61 -1.46 4.74 -4.94
C VAL A 61 -0.49 5.93 -4.95
N LYS A 62 0.59 5.86 -4.18
CA LYS A 62 1.57 6.95 -4.06
C LYS A 62 3.00 6.43 -3.90
N GLY A 63 3.96 7.10 -4.55
CA GLY A 63 5.39 6.88 -4.37
C GLY A 63 6.21 7.91 -5.12
N SER A 64 7.54 7.85 -5.00
CA SER A 64 8.43 8.72 -5.78
C SER A 64 8.51 8.27 -7.24
N ARG A 65 8.95 9.16 -8.14
CA ARG A 65 9.04 8.88 -9.59
C ARG A 65 9.81 7.59 -9.90
N GLY A 66 10.94 7.37 -9.24
CA GLY A 66 11.76 6.16 -9.44
C GLY A 66 11.12 4.86 -8.96
N MET A 67 10.04 4.93 -8.17
CA MET A 67 9.33 3.73 -7.69
C MET A 67 8.39 3.15 -8.74
N LYS A 68 8.08 3.88 -9.81
CA LYS A 68 7.18 3.45 -10.89
C LYS A 68 5.87 2.89 -10.34
N MET A 69 5.17 3.69 -9.53
CA MET A 69 3.95 3.24 -8.85
C MET A 69 2.75 3.12 -9.80
N GLU A 70 2.83 3.77 -10.97
CA GLU A 70 1.90 3.61 -12.08
C GLU A 70 1.75 2.15 -12.53
N GLU A 71 2.77 1.30 -12.33
CA GLU A 71 2.65 -0.13 -12.60
C GLU A 71 1.61 -0.83 -11.73
N PHE A 72 1.39 -0.39 -10.49
CA PHE A 72 0.37 -0.96 -9.61
C PHE A 72 -1.02 -0.40 -9.94
N VAL A 73 -1.09 0.85 -10.41
CA VAL A 73 -2.34 1.42 -10.93
C VAL A 73 -2.83 0.61 -12.13
N LYS A 74 -1.94 0.21 -13.04
CA LYS A 74 -2.30 -0.65 -14.19
C LYS A 74 -2.94 -1.97 -13.75
N VAL A 75 -2.33 -2.65 -12.76
CA VAL A 75 -2.88 -3.90 -12.20
C VAL A 75 -4.28 -3.70 -11.64
N LEU A 76 -4.54 -2.58 -10.96
CA LEU A 76 -5.86 -2.27 -10.43
C LEU A 76 -6.88 -1.98 -11.53
N MET A 77 -6.51 -1.19 -12.55
CA MET A 77 -7.40 -0.85 -13.66
C MET A 77 -7.71 -2.05 -14.57
N GLU A 78 -6.80 -3.03 -14.67
CA GLU A 78 -7.00 -4.25 -15.46
C GLU A 78 -8.05 -5.19 -14.84
N ARG A 79 -8.39 -5.02 -13.56
CA ARG A 79 -9.44 -5.80 -12.88
C ARG A 79 -10.86 -5.32 -13.17
N GLU A 80 -10.99 -4.05 -13.54
CA GLU A 80 -12.27 -3.39 -13.83
C GLU A 80 -12.67 -3.50 -15.31
N LYS A 81 -11.82 -4.14 -16.14
CA LYS A 81 -12.10 -4.42 -17.55
C LYS A 81 -12.71 -5.80 -17.70
#